data_AF-A0A173YJD6-F1
#
_entry.id   AF-A0A173YJD6-F1
#
_cell.length_a   1.000
_cell.length_b   1.000
_cell.length_c   1.000
_cell.angle_alpha   90.00
_cell.angle_beta   90.00
_cell.angle_gamma   90.00
#
_symmetry.space_group_name_H-M   'P 1'
#
loop_
_entity.id
_entity.type
_entity.pdbx_description
1 polymer ?
#
loop_
_entity_poly.entity_id
_entity_poly.type
_entity_poly.pdbx_seq_one_letter_code
_entity_poly.pdbx_strand_id
1 'polypeptide(L)'
;MREVQGYPLPLGVQISENKINFSIAVPTEKKCQLLIYRAGRKRLYRQFEMETAVGEVRCIALTDIEPAEYEYNYLIDGEVVVDPYVQALAGREHWGVKKETARHEIRGRFLSQEYDWEGDHTLQIPYHQVIAYSLHVRGFTRHASSKVKSKGTFQGIIEKIDYLTDLGINQIHCMPVYEFEECQTYRNYWGYGEGFYFAPKSAYSSDGDGARGLKDMVKACHKAGIEVVLEMPFCTGADKMMMLECLRYYVMEYHIDGFILNPLVIPIESVHADPVLKKTKIMEHELGFQTVMRRFLKGDEGMIPDVIYWLKHHSEKQGIFNCITDQNGFTLNDLVSYDSKHNEENGEKNQDGPDYNYSWNCGAEGPSRKKAVTELRKHQIYNAFFLLLLSQGTPCILAGDEFGNTQKGNNNVYCQDNSVGWTDWRGLEKKKTLHDFVKKLILFRKEHDLLTPERELQGIDLSCCGVPDVSYHGEEAWQVPKEVSSRQLGVYYSGARTKNADCYVAYNMHWLEHVFALPALPKGYGWYVRATTDRGILDYPELLKDQRKAELKERSIVVFTADRIVEVETKKNESITTLTDDQSS
;
A
#
# COMPACT_ATOMS: atom_id res chain seq x y z
N MET A 1 45.36 12.55 -2.32
CA MET A 1 44.94 11.15 -2.51
C MET A 1 46.16 10.23 -2.38
N ARG A 2 46.26 9.55 -1.23
CA ARG A 2 47.32 8.59 -0.93
C ARG A 2 46.68 7.25 -0.54
N GLU A 3 47.25 6.17 -1.06
CA GLU A 3 46.87 4.80 -0.72
C GLU A 3 47.39 4.42 0.68
N VAL A 4 46.53 3.81 1.47
CA VAL A 4 46.83 3.24 2.79
C VAL A 4 46.09 1.91 2.96
N GLN A 5 46.51 1.13 3.97
CA GLN A 5 45.88 -0.15 4.29
C GLN A 5 44.38 0.01 4.60
N GLY A 6 43.54 -0.73 3.87
CA GLY A 6 42.10 -0.82 4.09
C GLY A 6 41.72 -1.87 5.15
N TYR A 7 40.43 -1.92 5.44
CA TYR A 7 39.78 -2.95 6.25
C TYR A 7 38.86 -3.80 5.37
N PRO A 8 38.84 -5.13 5.56
CA PRO A 8 38.03 -6.03 4.73
C PRO A 8 36.53 -5.92 5.00
N LEU A 9 36.12 -5.46 6.18
CA LEU A 9 34.72 -5.27 6.52
C LEU A 9 34.49 -3.88 7.13
N PRO A 10 33.28 -3.31 6.99
CA PRO A 10 32.16 -3.83 6.17
C PRO A 10 32.43 -3.72 4.66
N LEU A 11 31.72 -4.53 3.86
CA LEU A 11 31.76 -4.46 2.39
C LEU A 11 31.17 -3.13 1.88
N GLY A 12 31.61 -2.69 0.71
CA GLY A 12 31.28 -1.39 0.15
C GLY A 12 32.25 -0.29 0.57
N VAL A 13 31.74 0.95 0.59
CA VAL A 13 32.53 2.16 0.82
C VAL A 13 32.20 2.81 2.14
N GLN A 14 33.21 2.95 3.00
CA GLN A 14 33.07 3.54 4.34
C GLN A 14 33.85 4.84 4.44
N ILE A 15 33.16 5.91 4.77
CA ILE A 15 33.74 7.26 4.87
C ILE A 15 33.96 7.57 6.35
N SER A 16 35.17 8.02 6.68
CA SER A 16 35.58 8.53 7.99
C SER A 16 36.35 9.83 7.80
N GLU A 17 36.49 10.66 8.85
CA GLU A 17 37.01 12.04 8.76
C GLU A 17 38.23 12.23 7.86
N ASN A 18 39.18 11.28 7.83
CA ASN A 18 40.41 11.38 7.05
C ASN A 18 40.65 10.23 6.06
N LYS A 19 39.69 9.30 5.91
CA LYS A 19 39.91 8.04 5.18
C LYS A 19 38.62 7.53 4.56
N ILE A 20 38.70 7.14 3.28
CA ILE A 20 37.66 6.36 2.60
C ILE A 20 38.17 4.94 2.41
N ASN A 21 37.46 3.98 3.00
CA ASN A 21 37.75 2.56 2.88
C ASN A 21 36.89 1.93 1.78
N PHE A 22 37.48 1.16 0.89
CA PHE A 22 36.80 0.40 -0.16
C PHE A 22 37.02 -1.08 0.12
N SER A 23 35.94 -1.84 0.15
CA SER A 23 36.01 -3.30 0.32
C SER A 23 35.01 -4.00 -0.60
N ILE A 24 35.46 -5.05 -1.29
CA ILE A 24 34.64 -5.79 -2.25
C ILE A 24 35.05 -7.27 -2.29
N ALA A 25 34.06 -8.16 -2.42
CA ALA A 25 34.29 -9.58 -2.65
C ALA A 25 34.54 -9.82 -4.15
N VAL A 26 35.69 -10.44 -4.46
CA VAL A 26 36.12 -10.76 -5.82
C VAL A 26 36.73 -12.16 -5.83
N PRO A 27 36.28 -13.07 -6.73
CA PRO A 27 36.86 -14.40 -6.85
C PRO A 27 38.40 -14.38 -6.93
N THR A 28 39.04 -15.32 -6.25
CA THR A 28 40.49 -15.29 -6.00
C THR A 28 41.32 -15.19 -7.29
N GLU A 29 40.85 -15.82 -8.36
CA GLU A 29 41.50 -15.85 -9.68
C GLU A 29 41.38 -14.54 -10.48
N LYS A 30 40.47 -13.64 -10.09
CA LYS A 30 40.23 -12.39 -10.81
C LYS A 30 41.10 -11.25 -10.27
N LYS A 31 41.55 -10.39 -11.19
CA LYS A 31 42.20 -9.12 -10.85
C LYS A 31 41.16 -8.07 -10.50
N CYS A 32 41.46 -7.21 -9.53
CA CYS A 32 40.59 -6.13 -9.09
C CYS A 32 41.39 -4.84 -8.99
N GLN A 33 40.87 -3.76 -9.58
CA GLN A 33 41.41 -2.41 -9.42
C GLN A 33 40.31 -1.45 -9.01
N LEU A 34 40.63 -0.50 -8.13
CA LEU A 34 39.77 0.64 -7.82
C LEU A 34 39.98 1.73 -8.87
N LEU A 35 38.89 2.16 -9.51
CA LEU A 35 38.87 3.24 -10.48
C LEU A 35 38.31 4.49 -9.83
N ILE A 36 39.06 5.61 -9.88
CA ILE A 36 38.62 6.90 -9.35
C ILE A 36 38.47 7.91 -10.49
N TYR A 37 37.40 8.68 -10.44
CA TYR A 37 37.02 9.71 -11.41
C TYR A 37 36.86 11.04 -10.70
N ARG A 38 37.07 12.15 -11.41
CA ARG A 38 36.58 13.46 -10.96
C ARG A 38 35.06 13.49 -11.12
N ALA A 39 34.34 14.05 -10.16
CA ALA A 39 32.88 14.13 -10.19
C ALA A 39 32.37 14.70 -11.53
N GLY A 40 31.37 14.03 -12.13
CA GLY A 40 30.82 14.36 -13.45
C GLY A 40 31.73 14.09 -14.65
N ARG A 41 32.96 13.55 -14.46
CA ARG A 41 33.89 13.23 -15.54
C ARG A 41 33.97 11.72 -15.76
N LYS A 42 33.69 11.28 -16.99
CA LYS A 42 33.82 9.86 -17.39
C LYS A 42 35.27 9.39 -17.55
N ARG A 43 36.21 10.33 -17.71
CA ARG A 43 37.63 10.02 -17.88
C ARG A 43 38.22 9.61 -16.53
N LEU A 44 38.85 8.44 -16.51
CA LEU A 44 39.59 7.93 -15.36
C LEU A 44 40.62 8.97 -14.87
N TYR A 45 40.60 9.24 -13.57
CA TYR A 45 41.56 10.13 -12.91
C TYR A 45 42.73 9.34 -12.34
N ARG A 46 42.46 8.28 -11.58
CA ARG A 46 43.47 7.37 -11.02
C ARG A 46 42.92 5.95 -10.94
N GLN A 47 43.82 4.97 -10.95
CA GLN A 47 43.53 3.57 -10.68
C GLN A 47 44.48 3.07 -9.59
N PHE A 48 44.00 2.13 -8.79
CA PHE A 48 44.78 1.48 -7.73
C PHE A 48 44.58 -0.03 -7.82
N GLU A 49 45.65 -0.81 -7.76
CA GLU A 49 45.55 -2.27 -7.64
C GLU A 49 44.95 -2.62 -6.28
N MET A 50 44.07 -3.61 -6.25
CA MET A 50 43.52 -4.13 -5.00
C MET A 50 43.97 -5.57 -4.80
N GLU A 51 44.80 -5.78 -3.78
CA GLU A 51 45.29 -7.10 -3.40
C GLU A 51 44.32 -7.83 -2.46
N THR A 52 44.46 -9.16 -2.38
CA THR A 52 43.73 -10.00 -1.45
C THR A 52 44.02 -9.60 -0.02
N ALA A 53 42.99 -9.18 0.72
CA ALA A 53 43.11 -8.93 2.14
C ALA A 53 42.84 -10.21 2.94
N VAL A 54 41.65 -10.78 2.81
CA VAL A 54 41.23 -12.00 3.53
C VAL A 54 40.23 -12.78 2.67
N GLY A 55 40.46 -14.08 2.48
CA GLY A 55 39.59 -14.91 1.65
C GLY A 55 39.47 -14.36 0.23
N GLU A 56 38.25 -14.05 -0.20
CA GLU A 56 37.94 -13.42 -1.49
C GLU A 56 37.77 -11.90 -1.39
N VAL A 57 37.99 -11.31 -0.22
CA VAL A 57 37.80 -9.87 -0.01
C VAL A 57 39.07 -9.11 -0.40
N ARG A 58 38.86 -8.09 -1.25
CA ARG A 58 39.85 -7.09 -1.65
C ARG A 58 39.54 -5.79 -0.92
N CYS A 59 40.54 -5.14 -0.33
CA CYS A 59 40.32 -3.83 0.29
C CYS A 59 41.50 -2.89 0.10
N ILE A 60 41.18 -1.60 0.00
CA ILE A 60 42.14 -0.50 -0.06
C ILE A 60 41.51 0.69 0.66
N ALA A 61 42.32 1.62 1.15
CA ALA A 61 41.79 2.89 1.60
C ALA A 61 42.57 4.07 1.06
N LEU A 62 41.88 5.18 0.90
CA LEU A 62 42.42 6.43 0.38
C LEU A 62 42.31 7.53 1.43
N THR A 63 43.39 8.28 1.61
CA THR A 63 43.46 9.49 2.44
C THR A 63 43.70 10.71 1.55
N ASP A 64 43.53 11.92 2.09
CA ASP A 64 43.62 13.19 1.35
C ASP A 64 42.69 13.20 0.11
N ILE A 65 41.45 12.75 0.31
CA ILE A 65 40.40 12.69 -0.72
C ILE A 65 39.15 13.39 -0.16
N GLU A 66 38.63 14.35 -0.92
CA GLU A 66 37.36 15.02 -0.61
C GLU A 66 36.23 14.24 -1.31
N PRO A 67 35.36 13.50 -0.59
CA PRO A 67 34.38 12.62 -1.22
C PRO A 67 33.51 13.32 -2.28
N ALA A 68 33.13 14.58 -2.06
CA ALA A 68 32.27 15.32 -2.99
C ALA A 68 32.93 15.61 -4.36
N GLU A 69 34.26 15.56 -4.46
CA GLU A 69 35.00 15.85 -5.70
C GLU A 69 35.21 14.63 -6.60
N TYR A 70 34.88 13.42 -6.13
CA TYR A 70 35.23 12.18 -6.81
C TYR A 70 34.06 11.21 -6.92
N GLU A 71 34.20 10.28 -7.85
CA GLU A 71 33.31 9.14 -8.07
C GLU A 71 34.19 7.90 -8.25
N TYR A 72 33.63 6.70 -8.14
CA TYR A 72 34.39 5.46 -8.20
C TYR A 72 33.68 4.35 -8.95
N ASN A 73 34.43 3.32 -9.35
CA ASN A 73 33.96 2.00 -9.79
C ASN A 73 35.11 1.00 -9.55
N TYR A 74 34.88 -0.28 -9.85
CA TYR A 74 35.93 -1.29 -9.91
C TYR A 74 36.21 -1.72 -11.35
N LEU A 75 37.43 -2.17 -11.62
CA LEU A 75 37.79 -2.93 -12.82
C LEU A 75 38.08 -4.37 -12.38
N ILE A 76 37.20 -5.29 -12.74
CA ILE A 76 37.32 -6.70 -12.37
C ILE A 76 37.52 -7.50 -13.65
N ASP A 77 38.68 -8.12 -13.79
CA ASP A 77 39.05 -8.92 -14.98
C ASP A 77 38.81 -8.19 -16.33
N GLY A 78 39.09 -6.89 -16.37
CA GLY A 78 38.93 -6.04 -17.55
C GLY A 78 37.53 -5.45 -17.74
N GLU A 79 36.56 -5.79 -16.88
CA GLU A 79 35.20 -5.25 -16.92
C GLU A 79 34.98 -4.18 -15.86
N VAL A 80 34.38 -3.06 -16.26
CA VAL A 80 34.02 -1.99 -15.32
C VAL A 80 32.76 -2.41 -14.57
N VAL A 81 32.88 -2.52 -13.26
CA VAL A 81 31.82 -2.98 -12.36
C VAL A 81 31.47 -1.88 -11.36
N VAL A 82 30.18 -1.68 -11.14
CA VAL A 82 29.66 -0.81 -10.07
C VAL A 82 29.64 -1.62 -8.78
N ASP A 83 29.98 -0.96 -7.68
CA ASP A 83 29.94 -1.55 -6.34
C ASP A 83 28.53 -2.12 -6.01
N PRO A 84 28.39 -3.41 -5.68
CA PRO A 84 27.11 -3.98 -5.23
C PRO A 84 26.53 -3.30 -3.98
N TYR A 85 27.40 -2.70 -3.15
CA TYR A 85 27.06 -1.97 -1.93
C TYR A 85 27.02 -0.45 -2.15
N VAL A 86 26.97 0.00 -3.42
CA VAL A 86 26.89 1.43 -3.74
C VAL A 86 25.66 2.06 -3.08
N GLN A 87 25.86 3.18 -2.38
CA GLN A 87 24.79 3.89 -1.69
C GLN A 87 24.22 5.06 -2.52
N ALA A 88 24.93 5.50 -3.56
CA ALA A 88 24.45 6.49 -4.51
C ALA A 88 25.16 6.37 -5.86
N LEU A 89 24.46 6.70 -6.95
CA LEU A 89 24.98 6.58 -8.31
C LEU A 89 24.97 7.91 -9.06
N ALA A 90 26.02 8.13 -9.83
CA ALA A 90 26.11 9.20 -10.83
C ALA A 90 25.79 8.64 -12.22
N GLY A 91 25.12 9.46 -13.04
CA GLY A 91 24.71 9.12 -14.40
C GLY A 91 23.30 8.51 -14.52
N ARG A 92 22.58 8.35 -13.41
CA ARG A 92 21.24 7.74 -13.33
C ARG A 92 20.14 8.73 -12.90
N GLU A 93 20.44 10.03 -12.93
CA GLU A 93 19.58 11.11 -12.42
C GLU A 93 18.38 11.40 -13.34
N HIS A 94 18.41 10.93 -14.59
CA HIS A 94 17.39 11.19 -15.59
C HIS A 94 16.72 9.91 -16.07
N TRP A 95 15.43 9.77 -15.73
CA TRP A 95 14.61 8.64 -16.11
C TRP A 95 14.54 8.42 -17.63
N GLY A 96 14.71 7.18 -18.06
CA GLY A 96 14.54 6.77 -19.45
C GLY A 96 15.74 7.10 -20.34
N VAL A 97 16.89 7.42 -19.73
CA VAL A 97 18.15 7.67 -20.43
C VAL A 97 19.06 6.46 -20.27
N LYS A 98 19.23 5.70 -21.35
CA LYS A 98 20.13 4.54 -21.36
C LYS A 98 21.58 4.99 -21.15
N LYS A 99 22.27 4.33 -20.23
CA LYS A 99 23.70 4.52 -19.92
C LYS A 99 24.41 3.18 -19.87
N GLU A 100 25.70 3.19 -20.15
CA GLU A 100 26.52 1.98 -20.15
C GLU A 100 27.65 2.08 -19.12
N THR A 101 27.68 1.14 -18.18
CA THR A 101 28.77 1.01 -17.19
C THR A 101 30.13 0.81 -17.86
N ALA A 102 30.19 -0.01 -18.91
CA ALA A 102 31.41 -0.26 -19.69
C ALA A 102 31.99 1.01 -20.34
N ARG A 103 31.16 2.04 -20.56
CA ARG A 103 31.58 3.36 -21.06
C ARG A 103 31.85 4.36 -19.94
N HIS A 104 31.96 3.88 -18.70
CA HIS A 104 32.14 4.68 -17.49
C HIS A 104 31.03 5.72 -17.30
N GLU A 105 29.81 5.48 -17.79
CA GLU A 105 28.72 6.45 -17.70
C GLU A 105 27.95 6.37 -16.38
N ILE A 106 27.98 5.21 -15.74
CA ILE A 106 27.41 4.94 -14.42
C ILE A 106 28.57 4.73 -13.46
N ARG A 107 28.60 5.50 -12.36
CA ARG A 107 29.71 5.49 -11.39
C ARG A 107 29.15 5.60 -9.97
N GLY A 108 29.77 4.92 -9.01
CA GLY A 108 29.48 5.10 -7.60
C GLY A 108 29.81 6.51 -7.13
N ARG A 109 28.90 7.10 -6.35
CA ARG A 109 29.02 8.42 -5.74
C ARG A 109 29.11 8.26 -4.22
N PHE A 110 29.97 9.06 -3.60
CA PHE A 110 30.10 9.07 -2.15
C PHE A 110 28.94 9.86 -1.50
N LEU A 111 28.32 9.29 -0.46
CA LEU A 111 27.38 10.00 0.39
C LEU A 111 28.18 10.72 1.48
N SER A 112 28.38 12.04 1.36
CA SER A 112 29.25 12.80 2.28
C SER A 112 28.53 13.74 3.24
N GLN A 113 27.18 13.73 3.27
CA GLN A 113 26.41 14.68 4.08
C GLN A 113 25.76 13.97 5.27
N GLU A 114 26.14 14.41 6.47
CA GLU A 114 25.29 14.21 7.65
C GLU A 114 23.92 14.81 7.35
N TYR A 115 22.88 14.00 7.54
CA TYR A 115 21.50 14.42 7.34
C TYR A 115 20.90 14.76 8.69
N ASP A 116 20.40 15.99 8.84
CA ASP A 116 19.73 16.40 10.06
C ASP A 116 18.31 15.83 10.10
N TRP A 117 18.10 14.80 10.91
CA TRP A 117 16.79 14.18 11.12
C TRP A 117 15.85 15.01 12.01
N GLU A 118 16.31 16.11 12.63
CA GLU A 118 15.51 16.91 13.57
C GLU A 118 14.87 16.07 14.70
N GLY A 119 15.56 15.01 15.15
CA GLY A 119 15.07 14.10 16.20
C GLY A 119 14.03 13.07 15.76
N ASP A 120 13.79 12.94 14.45
CA ASP A 120 12.91 11.94 13.86
C ASP A 120 13.31 10.50 14.22
N HIS A 121 12.31 9.63 14.32
CA HIS A 121 12.44 8.20 14.56
C HIS A 121 11.21 7.46 14.00
N THR A 122 11.34 6.15 13.80
CA THR A 122 10.23 5.30 13.31
C THR A 122 8.99 5.41 14.21
N LEU A 123 7.81 5.46 13.59
CA LEU A 123 6.56 5.79 14.30
C LEU A 123 5.98 4.60 15.09
N GLN A 124 6.23 3.37 14.64
CA GLN A 124 5.78 2.14 15.29
C GLN A 124 4.24 2.09 15.53
N ILE A 125 3.45 2.52 14.55
CA ILE A 125 1.99 2.44 14.57
C ILE A 125 1.57 0.97 14.71
N PRO A 126 0.71 0.60 15.67
CA PRO A 126 0.21 -0.77 15.82
C PRO A 126 -0.54 -1.25 14.56
N TYR A 127 -0.33 -2.51 14.13
CA TYR A 127 -0.93 -3.07 12.91
C TYR A 127 -2.46 -2.88 12.80
N HIS A 128 -3.18 -3.05 13.92
CA HIS A 128 -4.62 -2.90 13.96
C HIS A 128 -5.12 -1.45 13.73
N GLN A 129 -4.24 -0.45 13.85
CA GLN A 129 -4.53 0.97 13.61
C GLN A 129 -4.07 1.45 12.22
N VAL A 130 -3.34 0.62 11.48
CA VAL A 130 -2.81 0.99 10.16
C VAL A 130 -3.93 1.04 9.13
N ILE A 131 -3.89 2.07 8.30
CA ILE A 131 -4.62 2.19 7.03
C ILE A 131 -3.57 2.53 5.98
N ALA A 132 -3.14 1.50 5.27
CA ALA A 132 -2.05 1.56 4.33
C ALA A 132 -2.51 2.05 2.94
N TYR A 133 -1.56 2.59 2.18
CA TYR A 133 -1.78 3.10 0.84
C TYR A 133 -0.63 2.71 -0.07
N SER A 134 -0.88 1.81 -1.03
CA SER A 134 0.10 1.31 -1.97
C SER A 134 0.26 2.25 -3.16
N LEU A 135 1.50 2.65 -3.45
CA LEU A 135 1.82 3.60 -4.51
C LEU A 135 3.13 3.29 -5.22
N HIS A 136 3.18 3.76 -6.47
CA HIS A 136 4.41 3.85 -7.25
C HIS A 136 4.94 5.28 -7.20
N VAL A 137 6.17 5.52 -6.72
CA VAL A 137 6.73 6.87 -6.51
C VAL A 137 6.58 7.77 -7.73
N ARG A 138 6.99 7.26 -8.90
CA ARG A 138 6.82 7.97 -10.16
C ARG A 138 5.34 8.14 -10.55
N GLY A 139 4.62 7.04 -10.73
CA GLY A 139 3.23 7.03 -11.19
C GLY A 139 2.27 7.91 -10.40
N PHE A 140 2.45 7.94 -9.08
CA PHE A 140 1.55 8.63 -8.18
C PHE A 140 1.44 10.11 -8.50
N THR A 141 2.51 10.77 -8.95
CA THR A 141 2.48 12.22 -9.23
C THR A 141 2.95 12.62 -10.62
N ARG A 142 3.28 11.66 -11.50
CA ARG A 142 3.82 11.96 -12.84
C ARG A 142 2.80 12.61 -13.77
N HIS A 143 1.53 12.22 -13.68
CA HIS A 143 0.49 12.77 -14.53
C HIS A 143 0.29 14.28 -14.27
N ALA A 144 0.05 15.08 -15.32
CA ALA A 144 -0.03 16.53 -15.20
C ALA A 144 -1.13 17.03 -14.24
N SER A 145 -2.20 16.24 -14.06
CA SER A 145 -3.30 16.55 -13.14
C SER A 145 -2.93 16.43 -11.67
N SER A 146 -1.77 15.86 -11.32
CA SER A 146 -1.29 15.82 -9.93
C SER A 146 -1.10 17.22 -9.34
N LYS A 147 -0.86 18.22 -10.22
CA LYS A 147 -0.61 19.64 -9.89
C LYS A 147 0.61 19.88 -8.98
N VAL A 148 1.45 18.87 -8.77
CA VAL A 148 2.71 19.02 -8.01
C VAL A 148 3.80 19.63 -8.90
N LYS A 149 4.78 20.28 -8.28
CA LYS A 149 5.96 20.83 -8.94
C LYS A 149 6.94 19.72 -9.32
N SER A 150 7.24 18.82 -8.38
CA SER A 150 8.26 17.78 -8.53
C SER A 150 7.64 16.44 -8.98
N LYS A 151 7.10 16.41 -10.20
CA LYS A 151 6.30 15.28 -10.72
C LYS A 151 7.08 13.97 -10.84
N GLY A 152 6.56 12.94 -10.19
CA GLY A 152 7.08 11.57 -10.23
C GLY A 152 8.37 11.38 -9.46
N THR A 153 8.49 12.07 -8.33
CA THR A 153 9.65 12.06 -7.44
C THR A 153 9.21 11.92 -5.98
N PHE A 154 10.15 11.64 -5.08
CA PHE A 154 9.95 11.66 -3.62
C PHE A 154 9.38 13.01 -3.16
N GLN A 155 9.90 14.14 -3.64
CA GLN A 155 9.34 15.46 -3.31
C GLN A 155 7.91 15.64 -3.82
N GLY A 156 7.55 14.99 -4.92
CA GLY A 156 6.16 14.97 -5.40
C GLY A 156 5.21 14.28 -4.41
N ILE A 157 5.66 13.23 -3.70
CA ILE A 157 4.90 12.60 -2.62
C ILE A 157 4.77 13.55 -1.43
N ILE A 158 5.84 14.27 -1.07
CA ILE A 158 5.80 15.28 0.01
C ILE A 158 4.70 16.31 -0.27
N GLU A 159 4.59 16.80 -1.51
CA GLU A 159 3.52 17.72 -1.96
C GLU A 159 2.10 17.10 -1.89
N LYS A 160 1.97 15.80 -1.61
CA LYS A 160 0.70 15.05 -1.46
C LYS A 160 0.43 14.56 -0.04
N ILE A 161 1.28 14.86 0.94
CA ILE A 161 1.06 14.46 2.33
C ILE A 161 -0.26 15.02 2.89
N ASP A 162 -0.61 16.27 2.58
CA ASP A 162 -1.89 16.87 2.99
C ASP A 162 -3.09 16.08 2.44
N TYR A 163 -2.98 15.55 1.22
CA TYR A 163 -4.02 14.70 0.64
C TYR A 163 -4.13 13.35 1.37
N LEU A 164 -2.99 12.69 1.63
CA LEU A 164 -2.96 11.39 2.31
C LEU A 164 -3.49 11.49 3.73
N THR A 165 -3.09 12.52 4.47
CA THR A 165 -3.60 12.79 5.83
C THR A 165 -5.08 13.15 5.83
N ASP A 166 -5.54 13.97 4.87
CA ASP A 166 -6.96 14.30 4.72
C ASP A 166 -7.84 13.08 4.41
N LEU A 167 -7.35 12.15 3.58
CA LEU A 167 -8.01 10.87 3.32
C LEU A 167 -8.03 9.96 4.57
N GLY A 168 -7.04 10.11 5.46
CA GLY A 168 -6.91 9.35 6.70
C GLY A 168 -5.88 8.22 6.63
N ILE A 169 -4.96 8.24 5.67
CA ILE A 169 -3.85 7.29 5.54
C ILE A 169 -2.79 7.57 6.62
N ASN A 170 -2.21 6.52 7.18
CA ASN A 170 -1.11 6.61 8.15
C ASN A 170 0.07 5.67 7.84
N GLN A 171 0.07 5.00 6.70
CA GLN A 171 1.21 4.23 6.20
C GLN A 171 1.19 4.22 4.68
N ILE A 172 2.34 4.43 4.03
CA ILE A 172 2.49 4.26 2.58
C ILE A 172 3.35 3.04 2.27
N HIS A 173 2.95 2.28 1.26
CA HIS A 173 3.72 1.17 0.71
C HIS A 173 4.30 1.61 -0.63
N CYS A 174 5.60 1.83 -0.66
CA CYS A 174 6.29 2.21 -1.88
C CYS A 174 6.77 0.97 -2.62
N MET A 175 6.34 0.84 -3.89
CA MET A 175 6.99 -0.04 -4.88
C MET A 175 8.51 0.22 -4.95
N PRO A 176 9.31 -0.70 -5.54
CA PRO A 176 10.77 -0.63 -5.53
C PRO A 176 11.36 0.78 -5.75
N VAL A 177 12.06 1.27 -4.72
CA VAL A 177 12.69 2.59 -4.71
C VAL A 177 14.21 2.55 -4.86
N TYR A 178 14.82 1.36 -4.88
CA TYR A 178 16.26 1.21 -5.14
C TYR A 178 16.59 1.45 -6.62
N GLU A 179 17.87 1.67 -6.94
CA GLU A 179 18.29 1.91 -8.31
C GLU A 179 18.22 0.61 -9.13
N PHE A 180 17.44 0.64 -10.21
CA PHE A 180 17.28 -0.44 -11.17
C PHE A 180 17.35 0.13 -12.59
N GLU A 181 17.66 -0.71 -13.59
CA GLU A 181 17.65 -0.33 -15.01
C GLU A 181 16.22 -0.31 -15.58
N GLU A 182 15.72 0.88 -15.92
CA GLU A 182 14.41 1.06 -16.56
C GLU A 182 14.43 0.88 -18.09
N CYS A 183 15.59 1.03 -18.75
CA CYS A 183 15.72 0.98 -20.21
C CYS A 183 16.00 -0.43 -20.75
N GLN A 184 15.15 -1.39 -20.39
CA GLN A 184 15.21 -2.77 -20.91
C GLN A 184 14.45 -2.90 -22.25
N THR A 185 14.32 -4.13 -22.77
CA THR A 185 13.57 -4.41 -24.00
C THR A 185 12.14 -3.84 -23.93
N TYR A 186 11.44 -4.15 -22.85
CA TYR A 186 10.27 -3.40 -22.40
C TYR A 186 10.73 -2.48 -21.29
N ARG A 187 10.19 -1.27 -21.22
CA ARG A 187 10.54 -0.34 -20.14
C ARG A 187 10.23 -1.01 -18.80
N ASN A 188 11.16 -1.03 -17.85
CA ASN A 188 10.83 -1.47 -16.50
C ASN A 188 10.31 -0.24 -15.73
N TYR A 189 8.99 -0.09 -15.69
CA TYR A 189 8.36 1.01 -14.99
C TYR A 189 8.29 0.71 -13.49
N TRP A 190 7.85 -0.48 -13.09
CA TRP A 190 7.69 -0.87 -11.68
C TRP A 190 8.98 -0.96 -10.87
N GLY A 191 10.09 -1.33 -11.49
CA GLY A 191 11.38 -1.46 -10.82
C GLY A 191 11.72 -2.81 -10.21
N TYR A 192 10.88 -3.84 -10.43
CA TYR A 192 11.21 -5.21 -10.04
C TYR A 192 12.36 -5.76 -10.88
N GLY A 193 13.22 -6.56 -10.26
CA GLY A 193 14.38 -7.19 -10.91
C GLY A 193 15.69 -6.82 -10.24
N GLU A 194 16.79 -7.05 -10.96
CA GLU A 194 18.13 -6.71 -10.50
C GLU A 194 18.30 -5.19 -10.28
N GLY A 195 19.08 -4.83 -9.27
CA GLY A 195 19.35 -3.45 -8.93
C GLY A 195 20.47 -3.29 -7.93
N PHE A 196 20.77 -2.03 -7.62
CA PHE A 196 21.70 -1.62 -6.58
C PHE A 196 20.90 -1.31 -5.32
N TYR A 197 20.66 -2.34 -4.51
CA TYR A 197 19.67 -2.29 -3.43
C TYR A 197 19.94 -1.20 -2.38
N PHE A 198 21.20 -0.88 -2.11
CA PHE A 198 21.59 0.17 -1.14
C PHE A 198 21.40 1.60 -1.66
N ALA A 199 21.23 1.80 -2.97
CA ALA A 199 21.10 3.12 -3.55
C ALA A 199 19.62 3.42 -3.87
N PRO A 200 18.99 4.43 -3.24
CA PRO A 200 17.70 4.90 -3.70
C PRO A 200 17.79 5.47 -5.12
N LYS A 201 16.74 5.27 -5.93
CA LYS A 201 16.71 5.59 -7.35
C LYS A 201 16.87 7.08 -7.57
N SER A 202 17.94 7.44 -8.28
CA SER A 202 18.32 8.85 -8.46
C SER A 202 17.28 9.60 -9.30
N ALA A 203 16.71 8.93 -10.30
CA ALA A 203 15.63 9.45 -11.13
C ALA A 203 14.29 9.67 -10.41
N TYR A 204 14.14 9.20 -9.16
CA TYR A 204 13.01 9.50 -8.29
C TYR A 204 13.27 10.71 -7.39
N SER A 205 14.40 11.41 -7.51
CA SER A 205 14.60 12.71 -6.86
C SER A 205 14.57 13.85 -7.87
N SER A 206 13.97 14.98 -7.47
CA SER A 206 13.85 16.17 -8.34
C SER A 206 15.18 16.86 -8.64
N ASP A 207 16.19 16.62 -7.82
CA ASP A 207 17.56 17.14 -7.93
C ASP A 207 18.59 16.06 -8.32
N GLY A 208 18.15 14.83 -8.58
CA GLY A 208 19.00 13.69 -8.89
C GLY A 208 19.66 13.04 -7.67
N ASP A 209 19.43 13.53 -6.45
CA ASP A 209 19.94 12.92 -5.22
C ASP A 209 18.91 11.99 -4.59
N GLY A 210 18.88 10.73 -5.04
CA GLY A 210 17.94 9.72 -4.57
C GLY A 210 17.98 9.52 -3.05
N ALA A 211 19.18 9.51 -2.47
CA ALA A 211 19.37 9.28 -1.03
C ALA A 211 18.76 10.43 -0.21
N ARG A 212 19.11 11.69 -0.52
CA ARG A 212 18.50 12.84 0.14
C ARG A 212 16.99 12.86 -0.07
N GLY A 213 16.53 12.65 -1.30
CA GLY A 213 15.10 12.68 -1.61
C GLY A 213 14.27 11.66 -0.84
N LEU A 214 14.79 10.44 -0.64
CA LEU A 214 14.14 9.43 0.20
C LEU A 214 14.10 9.87 1.67
N LYS A 215 15.22 10.38 2.22
CA LYS A 215 15.25 10.88 3.61
C LYS A 215 14.28 12.05 3.84
N ASP A 216 14.23 13.00 2.90
CA ASP A 216 13.30 14.13 2.93
C ASP A 216 11.85 13.64 2.99
N MET A 217 11.51 12.65 2.16
CA MET A 217 10.16 12.08 2.13
C MET A 217 9.81 11.35 3.43
N VAL A 218 10.71 10.50 3.93
CA VAL A 218 10.48 9.77 5.18
C VAL A 218 10.26 10.73 6.33
N LYS A 219 11.15 11.70 6.52
CA LYS A 219 11.04 12.71 7.57
C LYS A 219 9.74 13.53 7.46
N ALA A 220 9.34 13.90 6.25
CA ALA A 220 8.09 14.62 6.03
C ALA A 220 6.85 13.77 6.34
N CYS A 221 6.86 12.48 5.94
CA CYS A 221 5.81 11.52 6.26
C CYS A 221 5.69 11.30 7.77
N HIS A 222 6.81 11.09 8.47
CA HIS A 222 6.83 10.90 9.92
C HIS A 222 6.29 12.12 10.68
N LYS A 223 6.69 13.33 10.26
CA LYS A 223 6.15 14.58 10.82
C LYS A 223 4.62 14.69 10.67
N ALA A 224 4.06 14.06 9.64
CA ALA A 224 2.63 14.00 9.38
C ALA A 224 1.94 12.75 9.98
N GLY A 225 2.67 11.90 10.71
CA GLY A 225 2.15 10.67 11.31
C GLY A 225 1.90 9.54 10.29
N ILE A 226 2.67 9.50 9.21
CA ILE A 226 2.60 8.48 8.16
C ILE A 226 3.88 7.63 8.19
N GLU A 227 3.73 6.32 8.38
CA GLU A 227 4.83 5.36 8.25
C GLU A 227 5.21 5.13 6.78
N VAL A 228 6.48 4.83 6.52
CA VAL A 228 7.00 4.48 5.20
C VAL A 228 7.49 3.03 5.18
N VAL A 229 6.82 2.22 4.34
CA VAL A 229 7.17 0.82 4.08
C VAL A 229 7.70 0.70 2.66
N LEU A 230 8.81 -0.02 2.49
CA LEU A 230 9.43 -0.25 1.18
C LEU A 230 9.28 -1.69 0.71
N GLU A 231 8.89 -1.86 -0.54
CA GLU A 231 8.95 -3.17 -1.18
C GLU A 231 10.38 -3.49 -1.62
N MET A 232 10.92 -4.58 -1.09
CA MET A 232 12.29 -5.06 -1.32
C MET A 232 12.24 -6.53 -1.79
N PRO A 233 11.84 -6.78 -3.05
CA PRO A 233 11.65 -8.13 -3.56
C PRO A 233 12.95 -8.95 -3.58
N PHE A 234 14.09 -8.28 -3.83
CA PHE A 234 15.39 -8.85 -4.16
C PHE A 234 15.37 -9.88 -5.30
N CYS A 235 16.43 -9.96 -6.09
CA CYS A 235 16.59 -11.04 -7.05
C CYS A 235 17.06 -12.33 -6.34
N THR A 236 16.72 -13.49 -6.89
CA THR A 236 17.13 -14.80 -6.33
C THR A 236 18.64 -14.96 -6.24
N GLY A 237 19.38 -14.33 -7.16
CA GLY A 237 20.84 -14.34 -7.22
C GLY A 237 21.54 -13.36 -6.28
N ALA A 238 20.81 -12.47 -5.59
CA ALA A 238 21.42 -11.58 -4.61
C ALA A 238 21.92 -12.37 -3.39
N ASP A 239 23.05 -11.94 -2.83
CA ASP A 239 23.62 -12.55 -1.64
C ASP A 239 22.72 -12.36 -0.42
N LYS A 240 22.56 -13.40 0.40
CA LYS A 240 21.61 -13.40 1.52
C LYS A 240 22.07 -12.53 2.69
N MET A 241 23.37 -12.42 2.93
CA MET A 241 23.90 -11.54 3.96
C MET A 241 23.77 -10.08 3.51
N MET A 242 24.05 -9.79 2.24
CA MET A 242 23.81 -8.50 1.62
C MET A 242 22.35 -8.03 1.78
N MET A 243 21.37 -8.94 1.59
CA MET A 243 19.95 -8.62 1.81
C MET A 243 19.70 -8.15 3.25
N LEU A 244 20.18 -8.91 4.25
CA LEU A 244 20.03 -8.56 5.67
C LEU A 244 20.72 -7.24 6.01
N GLU A 245 21.93 -7.02 5.51
CA GLU A 245 22.66 -5.76 5.69
C GLU A 245 21.93 -4.58 5.04
N CYS A 246 21.35 -4.77 3.86
CA CYS A 246 20.53 -3.78 3.18
C CYS A 246 19.33 -3.38 4.04
N LEU A 247 18.57 -4.34 4.58
CA LEU A 247 17.42 -4.03 5.44
C LEU A 247 17.83 -3.24 6.69
N ARG A 248 18.92 -3.64 7.36
CA ARG A 248 19.46 -2.88 8.51
C ARG A 248 19.85 -1.47 8.09
N TYR A 249 20.52 -1.34 6.94
CA TYR A 249 20.93 -0.04 6.40
C TYR A 249 19.73 0.89 6.18
N TYR A 250 18.64 0.41 5.58
CA TYR A 250 17.44 1.25 5.38
C TYR A 250 16.77 1.67 6.70
N VAL A 251 16.74 0.80 7.71
CA VAL A 251 16.21 1.17 9.03
C VAL A 251 17.09 2.22 9.72
N MET A 252 18.41 2.04 9.69
CA MET A 252 19.35 2.93 10.39
C MET A 252 19.59 4.25 9.67
N GLU A 253 19.70 4.24 8.34
CA GLU A 253 20.10 5.39 7.54
C GLU A 253 18.91 6.21 7.03
N TYR A 254 17.76 5.56 6.82
CA TYR A 254 16.57 6.17 6.21
C TYR A 254 15.33 6.12 7.11
N HIS A 255 15.44 5.56 8.32
CA HIS A 255 14.33 5.43 9.28
C HIS A 255 13.10 4.71 8.71
N ILE A 256 13.29 3.70 7.85
CA ILE A 256 12.18 2.94 7.28
C ILE A 256 11.43 2.13 8.35
N ASP A 257 10.09 2.21 8.36
CA ASP A 257 9.23 1.56 9.36
C ASP A 257 8.96 0.08 9.06
N GLY A 258 9.06 -0.32 7.78
CA GLY A 258 8.78 -1.68 7.38
C GLY A 258 9.22 -2.06 5.97
N PHE A 259 9.15 -3.36 5.69
CA PHE A 259 9.46 -3.93 4.39
C PHE A 259 8.40 -4.92 3.93
N ILE A 260 8.07 -4.88 2.65
CA ILE A 260 7.36 -5.97 1.96
C ILE A 260 8.41 -6.84 1.29
N LEU A 261 8.49 -8.11 1.68
CA LEU A 261 9.53 -9.05 1.28
C LEU A 261 8.94 -10.28 0.59
N ASN A 262 9.77 -10.93 -0.23
CA ASN A 262 9.45 -12.25 -0.77
C ASN A 262 10.10 -13.35 0.10
N PRO A 263 9.33 -14.12 0.90
CA PRO A 263 9.87 -15.13 1.81
C PRO A 263 10.55 -16.30 1.08
N LEU A 264 10.30 -16.46 -0.23
CA LEU A 264 10.96 -17.47 -1.06
C LEU A 264 12.37 -17.05 -1.48
N VAL A 265 12.72 -15.76 -1.34
CA VAL A 265 14.00 -15.19 -1.76
C VAL A 265 14.88 -14.87 -0.56
N ILE A 266 14.35 -14.21 0.46
CA ILE A 266 15.12 -13.77 1.63
C ILE A 266 14.93 -14.75 2.80
N PRO A 267 15.97 -15.05 3.61
CA PRO A 267 15.84 -15.91 4.78
C PRO A 267 15.03 -15.22 5.89
N ILE A 268 13.70 -15.38 5.87
CA ILE A 268 12.77 -14.68 6.75
C ILE A 268 13.02 -14.95 8.25
N GLU A 269 13.46 -16.16 8.60
CA GLU A 269 13.85 -16.51 9.97
C GLU A 269 14.99 -15.65 10.49
N SER A 270 16.00 -15.39 9.65
CA SER A 270 17.12 -14.51 9.98
C SER A 270 16.68 -13.06 10.11
N VAL A 271 15.75 -12.61 9.26
CA VAL A 271 15.16 -11.27 9.35
C VAL A 271 14.45 -11.09 10.69
N HIS A 272 13.61 -12.04 11.09
CA HIS A 272 12.90 -11.98 12.37
C HIS A 272 13.83 -12.17 13.58
N ALA A 273 14.92 -12.91 13.46
CA ALA A 273 15.91 -13.09 14.52
C ALA A 273 16.78 -11.84 14.74
N ASP A 274 16.88 -10.96 13.74
CA ASP A 274 17.74 -9.80 13.75
C ASP A 274 17.35 -8.78 14.83
N PRO A 275 18.30 -8.36 15.70
CA PRO A 275 17.99 -7.42 16.78
C PRO A 275 17.64 -6.00 16.30
N VAL A 276 18.19 -5.54 15.17
CA VAL A 276 17.91 -4.22 14.60
C VAL A 276 16.49 -4.18 14.02
N LEU A 277 16.05 -5.28 13.42
CA LEU A 277 14.76 -5.37 12.72
C LEU A 277 13.59 -5.78 13.63
N LYS A 278 13.79 -6.03 14.93
CA LYS A 278 12.75 -6.53 15.85
C LYS A 278 11.49 -5.68 15.93
N LYS A 279 11.61 -4.38 15.72
CA LYS A 279 10.48 -3.42 15.76
C LYS A 279 10.02 -2.97 14.38
N THR A 280 10.69 -3.45 13.34
CA THR A 280 10.38 -3.14 11.95
C THR A 280 9.25 -4.05 11.47
N LYS A 281 8.28 -3.49 10.75
CA LYS A 281 7.20 -4.29 10.17
C LYS A 281 7.75 -5.13 9.02
N ILE A 282 7.57 -6.44 9.10
CA ILE A 282 7.95 -7.37 8.04
C ILE A 282 6.66 -7.91 7.46
N MET A 283 6.42 -7.61 6.20
CA MET A 283 5.16 -7.86 5.50
C MET A 283 5.41 -8.66 4.22
N GLU A 284 4.36 -9.30 3.72
CA GLU A 284 4.41 -10.06 2.46
C GLU A 284 3.11 -9.89 1.67
N HIS A 285 3.21 -10.08 0.36
CA HIS A 285 2.03 -10.14 -0.51
C HIS A 285 1.34 -11.49 -0.33
N GLU A 286 0.10 -11.48 0.15
CA GLU A 286 -0.74 -12.66 0.28
C GLU A 286 -2.08 -12.41 -0.42
N LEU A 287 -2.46 -13.32 -1.32
CA LEU A 287 -3.61 -13.17 -2.21
C LEU A 287 -4.91 -13.74 -1.62
N GLY A 288 -4.84 -14.41 -0.47
CA GLY A 288 -6.01 -15.05 0.15
C GLY A 288 -7.18 -14.09 0.39
N PHE A 289 -6.96 -12.96 1.07
CA PHE A 289 -8.01 -11.96 1.31
C PHE A 289 -8.58 -11.43 0.00
N GLN A 290 -7.68 -11.04 -0.91
CA GLN A 290 -8.03 -10.48 -2.22
C GLN A 290 -8.93 -11.44 -3.00
N THR A 291 -8.51 -12.70 -3.12
CA THR A 291 -9.22 -13.74 -3.87
C THR A 291 -10.61 -13.99 -3.28
N VAL A 292 -10.71 -14.17 -1.96
CA VAL A 292 -11.98 -14.45 -1.29
C VAL A 292 -12.95 -13.27 -1.43
N MET A 293 -12.47 -12.06 -1.15
CA MET A 293 -13.34 -10.87 -1.18
C MET A 293 -13.78 -10.51 -2.60
N ARG A 294 -12.92 -10.67 -3.62
CA ARG A 294 -13.32 -10.48 -5.02
C ARG A 294 -14.37 -11.49 -5.47
N ARG A 295 -14.19 -12.77 -5.13
CA ARG A 295 -15.16 -13.83 -5.47
C ARG A 295 -16.49 -13.62 -4.75
N PHE A 296 -16.48 -13.25 -3.48
CA PHE A 296 -17.68 -12.90 -2.74
C PHE A 296 -18.39 -11.68 -3.33
N LEU A 297 -17.65 -10.61 -3.62
CA LEU A 297 -18.16 -9.39 -4.27
C LEU A 297 -18.83 -9.70 -5.62
N LYS A 298 -18.21 -10.56 -6.43
CA LYS A 298 -18.77 -11.05 -7.71
C LYS A 298 -20.02 -11.92 -7.50
N GLY A 299 -20.17 -12.56 -6.34
CA GLY A 299 -21.28 -13.46 -6.01
C GLY A 299 -21.01 -14.90 -6.42
N ASP A 300 -19.78 -15.37 -6.28
CA ASP A 300 -19.44 -16.79 -6.39
C ASP A 300 -20.03 -17.59 -5.21
N GLU A 301 -20.25 -18.89 -5.43
CA GLU A 301 -20.78 -19.82 -4.43
C GLU A 301 -19.70 -20.33 -3.49
N GLY A 302 -20.10 -20.75 -2.29
CA GLY A 302 -19.22 -21.39 -1.31
C GLY A 302 -18.29 -20.44 -0.56
N MET A 303 -18.52 -19.12 -0.63
CA MET A 303 -17.59 -18.12 -0.09
C MET A 303 -17.80 -17.81 1.40
N ILE A 304 -18.96 -18.14 1.98
CA ILE A 304 -19.32 -17.72 3.36
C ILE A 304 -18.28 -18.11 4.42
N PRO A 305 -17.77 -19.37 4.48
CA PRO A 305 -16.77 -19.74 5.50
C PRO A 305 -15.46 -18.95 5.38
N ASP A 306 -14.98 -18.73 4.15
CA ASP A 306 -13.73 -18.02 3.89
C ASP A 306 -13.88 -16.51 4.15
N VAL A 307 -15.03 -15.93 3.83
CA VAL A 307 -15.37 -14.54 4.16
C VAL A 307 -15.41 -14.35 5.67
N ILE A 308 -16.04 -15.27 6.41
CA ILE A 308 -16.04 -15.25 7.88
C ILE A 308 -14.62 -15.29 8.44
N TYR A 309 -13.75 -16.14 7.89
CA TYR A 309 -12.35 -16.20 8.28
C TYR A 309 -11.67 -14.84 8.12
N TRP A 310 -11.71 -14.27 6.91
CA TRP A 310 -11.02 -13.01 6.60
C TRP A 310 -11.63 -11.78 7.27
N LEU A 311 -12.94 -11.77 7.54
CA LEU A 311 -13.58 -10.67 8.26
C LEU A 311 -13.05 -10.51 9.68
N LYS A 312 -12.63 -11.61 10.33
CA LYS A 312 -12.08 -11.57 11.70
C LYS A 312 -10.55 -11.69 11.77
N HIS A 313 -9.91 -12.21 10.71
CA HIS A 313 -8.51 -12.63 10.78
C HIS A 313 -7.58 -11.45 11.11
N HIS A 314 -6.74 -11.63 12.13
CA HIS A 314 -5.72 -10.65 12.51
C HIS A 314 -4.33 -11.17 12.16
N SER A 315 -3.74 -10.59 11.13
CA SER A 315 -2.54 -11.11 10.47
C SER A 315 -1.22 -10.44 10.87
N GLU A 316 -1.19 -9.67 11.95
CA GLU A 316 0.03 -9.00 12.45
C GLU A 316 1.21 -9.98 12.57
N LYS A 317 0.98 -11.19 13.09
CA LYS A 317 2.05 -12.17 13.30
C LYS A 317 2.60 -12.75 11.99
N GLN A 318 1.79 -12.73 10.93
CA GLN A 318 2.14 -13.20 9.60
C GLN A 318 2.64 -12.06 8.70
N GLY A 319 2.46 -10.80 9.09
CA GLY A 319 2.80 -9.65 8.25
C GLY A 319 1.87 -9.45 7.05
N ILE A 320 0.67 -10.02 7.06
CA ILE A 320 -0.26 -9.88 5.94
C ILE A 320 -1.05 -8.57 6.09
N PHE A 321 -1.26 -7.88 4.97
CA PHE A 321 -2.19 -6.76 4.85
C PHE A 321 -3.31 -7.12 3.87
N ASN A 322 -4.51 -6.63 4.15
CA ASN A 322 -5.69 -6.90 3.36
C ASN A 322 -5.75 -5.90 2.20
N CYS A 323 -5.84 -6.38 0.97
CA CYS A 323 -6.10 -5.55 -0.20
C CYS A 323 -7.14 -6.22 -1.11
N ILE A 324 -7.99 -5.43 -1.75
CA ILE A 324 -8.85 -5.92 -2.85
C ILE A 324 -8.14 -5.72 -4.19
N THR A 325 -7.24 -4.77 -4.28
CA THR A 325 -6.50 -4.39 -5.48
C THR A 325 -5.08 -4.01 -5.07
N ASP A 326 -4.14 -4.32 -5.96
CA ASP A 326 -2.72 -4.06 -5.80
C ASP A 326 -2.14 -3.69 -7.18
N GLN A 327 -0.82 -3.51 -7.25
CA GLN A 327 -0.13 -3.20 -8.50
C GLN A 327 -0.20 -4.33 -9.55
N ASN A 328 -0.40 -5.58 -9.12
CA ASN A 328 -0.38 -6.78 -9.96
C ASN A 328 -1.81 -7.29 -10.19
N GLY A 329 -2.52 -6.61 -11.09
CA GLY A 329 -3.89 -6.95 -11.43
C GLY A 329 -4.66 -5.71 -11.84
N PHE A 330 -5.98 -5.79 -11.76
CA PHE A 330 -6.84 -4.65 -12.02
C PHE A 330 -6.83 -3.63 -10.87
N THR A 331 -6.93 -2.35 -11.25
CA THR A 331 -7.48 -1.28 -10.39
C THR A 331 -8.92 -1.60 -9.97
N LEU A 332 -9.43 -0.97 -8.93
CA LEU A 332 -10.78 -1.29 -8.42
C LEU A 332 -11.87 -0.91 -9.43
N ASN A 333 -11.68 0.17 -10.17
CA ASN A 333 -12.60 0.54 -11.24
C ASN A 333 -12.59 -0.48 -12.40
N ASP A 334 -11.42 -1.05 -12.71
CA ASP A 334 -11.29 -2.03 -13.79
C ASP A 334 -11.78 -3.41 -13.38
N LEU A 335 -11.62 -3.78 -12.11
CA LEU A 335 -12.16 -5.02 -11.51
C LEU A 335 -13.67 -5.17 -11.74
N VAL A 336 -14.41 -4.06 -11.75
CA VAL A 336 -15.87 -4.04 -11.99
C VAL A 336 -16.24 -3.66 -13.43
N SER A 337 -15.26 -3.46 -14.31
CA SER A 337 -15.46 -2.98 -15.69
C SER A 337 -14.98 -3.95 -16.76
N TYR A 338 -14.18 -4.96 -16.42
CA TYR A 338 -13.56 -5.87 -17.38
C TYR A 338 -13.64 -7.34 -16.90
N ASP A 339 -14.04 -8.25 -17.79
CA ASP A 339 -13.99 -9.70 -17.55
C ASP A 339 -12.64 -10.28 -17.96
N SER A 340 -11.97 -9.67 -18.95
CA SER A 340 -10.69 -10.12 -19.50
C SER A 340 -9.64 -9.02 -19.44
N LYS A 341 -8.37 -9.41 -19.39
CA LYS A 341 -7.23 -8.48 -19.47
C LYS A 341 -7.03 -7.94 -20.90
N HIS A 342 -6.62 -6.68 -21.00
CA HIS A 342 -6.35 -5.91 -22.21
C HIS A 342 -4.94 -5.30 -22.11
N ASN A 343 -3.92 -6.18 -22.18
CA ASN A 343 -2.50 -5.86 -22.02
C ASN A 343 -1.79 -5.65 -23.37
N GLU A 344 -2.52 -5.47 -24.47
CA GLU A 344 -1.95 -5.37 -25.82
C GLU A 344 -0.89 -4.27 -25.94
N GLU A 345 -1.08 -3.15 -25.22
CA GLU A 345 -0.13 -2.02 -25.18
C GLU A 345 1.23 -2.38 -24.54
N ASN A 346 1.35 -3.53 -23.87
CA ASN A 346 2.62 -4.02 -23.31
C ASN A 346 3.54 -4.63 -24.39
N GLY A 347 2.99 -4.99 -25.55
CA GLY A 347 3.77 -5.55 -26.68
C GLY A 347 3.94 -7.07 -26.66
N GLU A 348 3.39 -7.77 -25.67
CA GLU A 348 3.52 -9.23 -25.48
C GLU A 348 2.30 -10.02 -25.97
N LYS A 349 1.52 -9.43 -26.89
CA LYS A 349 0.32 -10.05 -27.50
C LYS A 349 -0.68 -10.56 -26.44
N ASN A 350 -0.85 -9.81 -25.36
CA ASN A 350 -1.75 -10.11 -24.24
C ASN A 350 -1.42 -11.44 -23.52
N GLN A 351 -0.19 -11.95 -23.62
CA GLN A 351 0.25 -13.17 -22.94
C GLN A 351 0.71 -12.92 -21.50
N ASP A 352 1.03 -11.67 -21.17
CA ASP A 352 1.49 -11.25 -19.87
C ASP A 352 0.33 -10.93 -18.90
N GLY A 353 0.61 -10.90 -17.60
CA GLY A 353 -0.38 -10.65 -16.55
C GLY A 353 -1.29 -11.85 -16.21
N PRO A 354 -1.98 -11.81 -15.05
CA PRO A 354 -2.81 -12.92 -14.59
C PRO A 354 -4.07 -13.09 -15.46
N ASP A 355 -4.42 -14.33 -15.79
CA ASP A 355 -5.64 -14.63 -16.55
C ASP A 355 -6.89 -14.57 -15.66
N TYR A 356 -6.78 -15.07 -14.43
CA TYR A 356 -7.88 -15.10 -13.47
C TYR A 356 -7.81 -13.89 -12.54
N ASN A 357 -8.72 -12.94 -12.74
CA ASN A 357 -8.78 -11.70 -11.97
C ASN A 357 -9.90 -11.68 -10.91
N TYR A 358 -10.80 -12.66 -10.97
CA TYR A 358 -12.05 -12.71 -10.20
C TYR A 358 -12.89 -11.43 -10.35
N SER A 359 -12.81 -10.83 -11.54
CA SER A 359 -13.50 -9.59 -11.93
C SER A 359 -14.88 -9.85 -12.50
N TRP A 360 -15.67 -8.79 -12.64
CA TRP A 360 -16.95 -8.83 -13.35
C TRP A 360 -17.26 -7.47 -13.98
N ASN A 361 -17.43 -7.42 -15.30
CA ASN A 361 -17.66 -6.19 -16.05
C ASN A 361 -19.05 -5.52 -15.82
N CYS A 362 -19.90 -6.14 -15.01
CA CYS A 362 -21.25 -5.67 -14.66
C CYS A 362 -22.19 -5.53 -15.88
N GLY A 363 -21.96 -6.30 -16.94
CA GLY A 363 -22.82 -6.40 -18.13
C GLY A 363 -22.37 -5.61 -19.36
N ALA A 364 -21.17 -5.01 -19.34
CA ALA A 364 -20.54 -4.42 -20.52
C ALA A 364 -19.02 -4.41 -20.35
N GLU A 365 -18.24 -4.80 -21.36
CA GLU A 365 -16.79 -4.72 -21.28
C GLU A 365 -16.29 -3.27 -21.46
N GLY A 366 -15.49 -2.77 -20.52
CA GLY A 366 -14.91 -1.44 -20.54
C GLY A 366 -15.90 -0.29 -20.30
N PRO A 367 -15.61 0.93 -20.80
CA PRO A 367 -16.45 2.11 -20.57
C PRO A 367 -17.88 1.96 -21.10
N SER A 368 -18.88 2.29 -20.28
CA SER A 368 -20.30 2.17 -20.62
C SER A 368 -21.08 3.44 -20.32
N ARG A 369 -22.10 3.74 -21.13
CA ARG A 369 -23.09 4.82 -20.91
C ARG A 369 -24.43 4.31 -20.37
N LYS A 370 -24.59 2.99 -20.21
CA LYS A 370 -25.83 2.37 -19.70
C LYS A 370 -25.93 2.65 -18.21
N LYS A 371 -26.95 3.41 -17.78
CA LYS A 371 -27.15 3.80 -16.37
C LYS A 371 -27.16 2.60 -15.40
N ALA A 372 -27.86 1.53 -15.77
CA ALA A 372 -27.91 0.32 -14.95
C ALA A 372 -26.51 -0.29 -14.69
N VAL A 373 -25.64 -0.30 -15.71
CA VAL A 373 -24.25 -0.80 -15.58
C VAL A 373 -23.43 0.15 -14.71
N THR A 374 -23.52 1.46 -14.95
CA THR A 374 -22.71 2.44 -14.20
C THR A 374 -23.09 2.53 -12.73
N GLU A 375 -24.38 2.41 -12.39
CA GLU A 375 -24.84 2.37 -11.00
C GLU A 375 -24.43 1.07 -10.31
N LEU A 376 -24.57 -0.09 -10.99
CA LEU A 376 -24.10 -1.36 -10.44
C LEU A 376 -22.59 -1.34 -10.16
N ARG A 377 -21.77 -0.79 -11.09
CA ARG A 377 -20.33 -0.62 -10.85
C ARG A 377 -20.03 0.27 -9.66
N LYS A 378 -20.74 1.40 -9.53
CA LYS A 378 -20.63 2.27 -8.37
C LYS A 378 -20.92 1.49 -7.08
N HIS A 379 -22.01 0.72 -7.04
CA HIS A 379 -22.37 -0.10 -5.89
C HIS A 379 -21.31 -1.15 -5.57
N GLN A 380 -20.78 -1.84 -6.57
CA GLN A 380 -19.71 -2.83 -6.38
C GLN A 380 -18.41 -2.20 -5.86
N ILE A 381 -18.05 -0.98 -6.30
CA ILE A 381 -16.90 -0.24 -5.74
C ILE A 381 -17.15 0.11 -4.27
N TYR A 382 -18.35 0.57 -3.91
CA TYR A 382 -18.70 0.86 -2.51
C TYR A 382 -18.65 -0.41 -1.66
N ASN A 383 -19.19 -1.51 -2.18
CA ASN A 383 -19.16 -2.81 -1.52
C ASN A 383 -17.74 -3.31 -1.30
N ALA A 384 -16.84 -3.13 -2.27
CA ALA A 384 -15.43 -3.45 -2.12
C ALA A 384 -14.80 -2.65 -0.96
N PHE A 385 -15.00 -1.33 -0.91
CA PHE A 385 -14.48 -0.53 0.20
C PHE A 385 -15.08 -0.92 1.55
N PHE A 386 -16.36 -1.29 1.63
CA PHE A 386 -16.93 -1.85 2.85
C PHE A 386 -16.26 -3.17 3.24
N LEU A 387 -16.09 -4.11 2.32
CA LEU A 387 -15.41 -5.38 2.59
C LEU A 387 -13.98 -5.14 3.09
N LEU A 388 -13.24 -4.20 2.49
CA LEU A 388 -11.88 -3.88 2.90
C LEU A 388 -11.83 -3.18 4.28
N LEU A 389 -12.58 -2.11 4.46
CA LEU A 389 -12.47 -1.20 5.62
C LEU A 389 -13.32 -1.62 6.83
N LEU A 390 -14.22 -2.60 6.69
CA LEU A 390 -14.95 -3.21 7.81
C LEU A 390 -14.35 -4.55 8.26
N SER A 391 -13.43 -5.14 7.51
CA SER A 391 -12.70 -6.34 7.93
C SER A 391 -11.70 -6.02 9.05
N GLN A 392 -11.45 -6.95 9.96
CA GLN A 392 -10.32 -6.82 10.89
C GLN A 392 -8.99 -6.93 10.13
N GLY A 393 -7.90 -6.49 10.77
CA GLY A 393 -6.55 -6.48 10.17
C GLY A 393 -6.16 -5.14 9.54
N THR A 394 -5.14 -5.16 8.71
CA THR A 394 -4.50 -3.97 8.13
C THR A 394 -4.98 -3.74 6.68
N PRO A 395 -5.96 -2.85 6.43
CA PRO A 395 -6.38 -2.54 5.06
C PRO A 395 -5.31 -1.75 4.30
N CYS A 396 -5.13 -2.07 3.02
CA CYS A 396 -4.28 -1.34 2.08
C CYS A 396 -5.10 -0.94 0.83
N ILE A 397 -5.06 0.35 0.49
CA ILE A 397 -5.74 0.93 -0.67
C ILE A 397 -4.71 1.15 -1.79
N LEU A 398 -5.01 0.71 -3.01
CA LEU A 398 -4.18 1.01 -4.18
C LEU A 398 -4.41 2.45 -4.66
N ALA A 399 -3.33 3.14 -5.00
CA ALA A 399 -3.39 4.56 -5.31
C ALA A 399 -4.37 4.93 -6.42
N GLY A 400 -5.36 5.77 -6.05
CA GLY A 400 -6.36 6.34 -6.94
C GLY A 400 -7.66 5.54 -7.04
N ASP A 401 -7.76 4.36 -6.42
CA ASP A 401 -9.01 3.60 -6.37
C ASP A 401 -10.13 4.37 -5.64
N GLU A 402 -9.77 5.20 -4.66
CA GLU A 402 -10.67 6.09 -3.91
C GLU A 402 -11.33 7.17 -4.78
N PHE A 403 -10.86 7.38 -6.00
CA PHE A 403 -11.50 8.25 -7.00
C PHE A 403 -11.61 7.59 -8.38
N GLY A 404 -11.56 6.26 -8.44
CA GLY A 404 -11.83 5.48 -9.64
C GLY A 404 -10.75 5.58 -10.71
N ASN A 405 -9.48 5.47 -10.32
CA ASN A 405 -8.36 5.32 -11.25
C ASN A 405 -8.56 4.08 -12.14
N THR A 406 -8.05 4.13 -13.36
CA THR A 406 -8.22 3.06 -14.36
C THR A 406 -6.95 2.89 -15.17
N GLN A 407 -6.62 1.64 -15.45
CA GLN A 407 -5.57 1.21 -16.37
C GLN A 407 -6.17 0.69 -17.67
N LYS A 408 -7.45 1.01 -17.92
CA LYS A 408 -8.23 0.65 -19.12
C LYS A 408 -8.30 -0.86 -19.37
N GLY A 409 -8.29 -1.66 -18.31
CA GLY A 409 -8.31 -3.12 -18.43
C GLY A 409 -6.94 -3.73 -18.69
N ASN A 410 -5.85 -2.94 -18.66
CA ASN A 410 -4.52 -3.51 -18.52
C ASN A 410 -4.33 -3.92 -17.05
N ASN A 411 -4.08 -5.21 -16.79
CA ASN A 411 -3.90 -5.73 -15.44
C ASN A 411 -2.43 -5.99 -15.07
N ASN A 412 -1.51 -5.53 -15.92
CA ASN A 412 -0.08 -5.76 -15.77
C ASN A 412 0.70 -4.56 -16.36
N VAL A 413 0.50 -3.38 -15.81
CA VAL A 413 1.10 -2.13 -16.31
C VAL A 413 2.60 -1.98 -16.00
N TYR A 414 3.34 -3.08 -15.87
CA TYR A 414 4.74 -3.12 -15.45
C TYR A 414 5.70 -2.33 -16.33
N CYS A 415 5.31 -2.12 -17.60
CA CYS A 415 6.11 -1.39 -18.58
C CYS A 415 5.49 -0.06 -19.06
N GLN A 416 4.37 0.35 -18.46
CA GLN A 416 3.61 1.52 -18.91
C GLN A 416 3.97 2.79 -18.13
N ASP A 417 5.15 3.37 -18.39
CA ASP A 417 5.49 4.73 -17.92
C ASP A 417 4.78 5.82 -18.77
N ASN A 418 3.45 5.81 -18.73
CA ASN A 418 2.59 6.75 -19.44
C ASN A 418 1.23 6.89 -18.71
N SER A 419 0.27 7.57 -19.32
CA SER A 419 -1.05 7.83 -18.72
C SER A 419 -1.86 6.59 -18.33
N VAL A 420 -1.51 5.40 -18.82
CA VAL A 420 -2.14 4.14 -18.39
C VAL A 420 -1.60 3.73 -17.02
N GLY A 421 -0.29 3.77 -16.79
CA GLY A 421 0.32 3.41 -15.51
C GLY A 421 0.35 4.53 -14.47
N TRP A 422 0.12 5.80 -14.85
CA TRP A 422 0.11 6.94 -13.93
C TRP A 422 -1.26 7.18 -13.30
N THR A 423 -1.28 7.61 -12.03
CA THR A 423 -2.52 7.98 -11.34
C THR A 423 -3.14 9.25 -11.95
N ASP A 424 -4.38 9.17 -12.43
CA ASP A 424 -5.10 10.33 -12.97
C ASP A 424 -5.92 11.08 -11.92
N TRP A 425 -5.31 12.10 -11.32
CA TRP A 425 -5.93 13.00 -10.34
C TRP A 425 -7.12 13.82 -10.84
N ARG A 426 -7.45 13.82 -12.13
CA ARG A 426 -8.73 14.39 -12.60
C ARG A 426 -9.92 13.61 -12.03
N GLY A 427 -9.70 12.35 -11.67
CA GLY A 427 -10.69 11.50 -10.99
C GLY A 427 -11.18 12.12 -9.69
N LEU A 428 -10.31 12.78 -8.92
CA LEU A 428 -10.66 13.37 -7.63
C LEU A 428 -11.82 14.39 -7.73
N GLU A 429 -11.80 15.25 -8.74
CA GLU A 429 -12.89 16.19 -9.01
C GLU A 429 -14.12 15.48 -9.60
N LYS A 430 -13.92 14.56 -10.56
CA LYS A 430 -15.01 13.86 -11.28
C LYS A 430 -15.77 12.83 -10.43
N LYS A 431 -15.12 12.26 -9.42
CA LYS A 431 -15.61 11.17 -8.56
C LYS A 431 -15.58 11.57 -7.09
N LYS A 432 -15.75 12.86 -6.81
CA LYS A 432 -15.73 13.42 -5.46
C LYS A 432 -16.62 12.65 -4.48
N THR A 433 -17.81 12.22 -4.91
CA THR A 433 -18.74 11.44 -4.06
C THR A 433 -18.15 10.10 -3.59
N LEU A 434 -17.37 9.42 -4.45
CA LEU A 434 -16.67 8.19 -4.07
C LEU A 434 -15.55 8.51 -3.07
N HIS A 435 -14.73 9.53 -3.37
CA HIS A 435 -13.66 9.96 -2.48
C HIS A 435 -14.18 10.36 -1.09
N ASP A 436 -15.23 11.17 -1.02
CA ASP A 436 -15.87 11.58 0.23
C ASP A 436 -16.41 10.38 1.01
N PHE A 437 -16.98 9.39 0.32
CA PHE A 437 -17.42 8.14 0.93
C PHE A 437 -16.24 7.36 1.53
N VAL A 438 -15.15 7.17 0.79
CA VAL A 438 -13.97 6.43 1.28
C VAL A 438 -13.36 7.14 2.49
N LYS A 439 -13.22 8.47 2.43
CA LYS A 439 -12.76 9.28 3.57
C LYS A 439 -13.65 9.12 4.80
N LYS A 440 -14.97 9.21 4.64
CA LYS A 440 -15.92 9.01 5.76
C LYS A 440 -15.86 7.57 6.30
N LEU A 441 -15.67 6.56 5.44
CA LEU A 441 -15.57 5.17 5.86
C LEU A 441 -14.26 4.88 6.60
N ILE A 442 -13.15 5.48 6.17
CA ILE A 442 -11.88 5.47 6.91
C ILE A 442 -12.06 6.10 8.30
N LEU A 443 -12.70 7.27 8.38
CA LEU A 443 -13.00 7.91 9.66
C LEU A 443 -13.89 7.02 10.54
N PHE A 444 -14.95 6.46 9.97
CA PHE A 444 -15.84 5.54 10.67
C PHE A 444 -15.08 4.34 11.25
N ARG A 445 -14.17 3.72 10.48
CA ARG A 445 -13.31 2.64 10.97
C ARG A 445 -12.46 3.09 12.17
N LYS A 446 -11.81 4.25 12.07
CA LYS A 446 -10.95 4.78 13.15
C LYS A 446 -11.72 5.11 14.43
N GLU A 447 -12.97 5.54 14.31
CA GLU A 447 -13.82 5.90 15.44
C GLU A 447 -14.50 4.70 16.11
N HIS A 448 -14.46 3.50 15.49
CA HIS A 448 -15.10 2.28 15.98
C HIS A 448 -14.07 1.22 16.32
N ASP A 449 -13.61 1.21 17.57
CA ASP A 449 -12.56 0.32 18.07
C ASP A 449 -12.88 -1.19 17.91
N LEU A 450 -14.17 -1.54 17.85
CA LEU A 450 -14.67 -2.88 17.54
C LEU A 450 -14.28 -3.39 16.14
N LEU A 451 -13.98 -2.49 15.19
CA LEU A 451 -13.49 -2.80 13.83
C LEU A 451 -11.96 -2.81 13.74
N THR A 452 -11.28 -2.43 14.83
CA THR A 452 -9.83 -2.38 14.92
C THR A 452 -9.34 -3.01 16.22
N PRO A 453 -9.78 -4.22 16.60
CA PRO A 453 -9.39 -4.83 17.85
C PRO A 453 -7.90 -5.18 17.81
N GLU A 454 -7.22 -5.03 18.94
CA GLU A 454 -5.81 -5.42 19.10
C GLU A 454 -5.61 -6.95 18.96
N ARG A 455 -6.69 -7.73 19.13
CA ARG A 455 -6.65 -9.19 19.07
C ARG A 455 -7.80 -9.73 18.23
N GLU A 456 -7.54 -10.86 17.57
CA GLU A 456 -8.55 -11.59 16.80
C GLU A 456 -9.77 -11.94 17.68
N LEU A 457 -10.96 -11.74 17.12
CA LEU A 457 -12.23 -12.05 17.77
C LEU A 457 -12.46 -13.57 17.81
N GLN A 458 -12.96 -14.08 18.92
CA GLN A 458 -12.99 -15.51 19.22
C GLN A 458 -14.37 -16.15 19.02
N GLY A 459 -15.43 -15.37 18.89
CA GLY A 459 -16.80 -15.86 18.81
C GLY A 459 -17.32 -16.39 20.15
N ILE A 460 -16.80 -15.87 21.27
CA ILE A 460 -17.18 -16.27 22.63
C ILE A 460 -17.45 -15.06 23.51
N ASP A 461 -18.28 -15.24 24.55
CA ASP A 461 -18.62 -14.18 25.49
C ASP A 461 -17.51 -13.99 26.54
N LEU A 462 -16.54 -13.14 26.19
CA LEU A 462 -15.44 -12.77 27.09
C LEU A 462 -15.85 -11.76 28.17
N SER A 463 -17.05 -11.18 28.05
CA SER A 463 -17.59 -10.15 28.95
C SER A 463 -18.57 -10.68 30.00
N CYS A 464 -18.96 -11.96 29.89
CA CYS A 464 -20.02 -12.57 30.69
C CYS A 464 -21.35 -11.80 30.61
N CYS A 465 -21.66 -11.16 29.47
CA CYS A 465 -22.87 -10.37 29.27
C CYS A 465 -23.98 -11.11 28.48
N GLY A 466 -23.72 -12.36 28.09
CA GLY A 466 -24.66 -13.22 27.37
C GLY A 466 -24.55 -13.16 25.84
N VAL A 467 -23.59 -12.39 25.29
CA VAL A 467 -23.34 -12.31 23.84
C VAL A 467 -21.85 -12.46 23.52
N PRO A 468 -21.48 -13.15 22.41
CA PRO A 468 -20.09 -13.26 22.00
C PRO A 468 -19.55 -11.93 21.45
N ASP A 469 -18.22 -11.81 21.41
CA ASP A 469 -17.52 -10.67 20.81
C ASP A 469 -17.82 -10.49 19.31
N VAL A 470 -18.05 -11.60 18.59
CA VAL A 470 -18.58 -11.61 17.23
C VAL A 470 -19.57 -12.76 17.03
N SER A 471 -20.61 -12.56 16.23
CA SER A 471 -21.50 -13.63 15.77
C SER A 471 -21.95 -13.43 14.33
N TYR A 472 -22.37 -14.53 13.70
CA TYR A 472 -22.68 -14.59 12.28
C TYR A 472 -24.12 -15.05 12.07
N HIS A 473 -24.77 -14.44 11.09
CA HIS A 473 -26.23 -14.45 10.91
C HIS A 473 -26.56 -14.60 9.42
N GLY A 474 -27.79 -15.01 9.13
CA GLY A 474 -28.35 -15.05 7.78
C GLY A 474 -29.73 -14.41 7.79
N GLU A 475 -30.68 -15.07 7.14
CA GLU A 475 -32.10 -14.68 7.23
C GLU A 475 -32.67 -14.95 8.63
N GLU A 476 -32.07 -15.89 9.36
CA GLU A 476 -32.34 -16.19 10.76
C GLU A 476 -31.22 -15.68 11.67
N ALA A 477 -31.59 -15.11 12.81
CA ALA A 477 -30.64 -14.58 13.78
C ALA A 477 -29.89 -15.72 14.46
N TRP A 478 -28.61 -15.50 14.73
CA TRP A 478 -27.67 -16.43 15.37
C TRP A 478 -27.40 -17.70 14.56
N GLN A 479 -27.69 -17.69 13.25
CA GLN A 479 -27.46 -18.82 12.36
C GLN A 479 -26.63 -18.40 11.16
N VAL A 480 -25.48 -19.07 10.98
CA VAL A 480 -24.68 -18.95 9.76
C VAL A 480 -25.44 -19.60 8.60
N PRO A 481 -25.55 -18.95 7.43
CA PRO A 481 -26.07 -19.57 6.22
C PRO A 481 -25.32 -20.87 5.89
N LYS A 482 -26.04 -21.97 5.65
CA LYS A 482 -25.44 -23.31 5.49
C LYS A 482 -25.32 -23.75 4.04
N GLU A 483 -26.13 -23.16 3.17
CA GLU A 483 -26.22 -23.53 1.77
C GLU A 483 -25.00 -23.00 1.00
N VAL A 484 -24.40 -23.84 0.17
CA VAL A 484 -23.26 -23.45 -0.70
C VAL A 484 -23.64 -22.28 -1.63
N SER A 485 -24.91 -22.17 -2.01
CA SER A 485 -25.44 -21.08 -2.83
C SER A 485 -25.61 -19.76 -2.08
N SER A 486 -25.36 -19.70 -0.77
CA SER A 486 -25.50 -18.49 0.03
C SER A 486 -24.52 -17.40 -0.41
N ARG A 487 -25.03 -16.19 -0.59
CA ARG A 487 -24.29 -14.97 -0.97
C ARG A 487 -24.60 -13.82 -0.01
N GLN A 488 -25.25 -14.12 1.09
CA GLN A 488 -25.69 -13.20 2.11
C GLN A 488 -25.07 -13.58 3.45
N LEU A 489 -24.64 -12.60 4.25
CA LEU A 489 -24.02 -12.81 5.55
C LEU A 489 -24.34 -11.60 6.45
N GLY A 490 -24.82 -11.84 7.65
CA GLY A 490 -24.91 -10.83 8.71
C GLY A 490 -23.81 -11.05 9.73
N VAL A 491 -23.19 -9.97 10.20
CA VAL A 491 -22.12 -10.03 11.21
C VAL A 491 -22.44 -9.05 12.31
N TYR A 492 -22.56 -9.55 13.53
CA TYR A 492 -22.75 -8.76 14.74
C TYR A 492 -21.42 -8.68 15.48
N TYR A 493 -21.05 -7.47 15.88
CA TYR A 493 -19.88 -7.17 16.69
C TYR A 493 -20.37 -6.55 18.01
N SER A 494 -19.97 -7.16 19.13
CA SER A 494 -20.35 -6.69 20.46
C SER A 494 -19.48 -5.53 20.93
N GLY A 495 -20.11 -4.45 21.37
CA GLY A 495 -19.46 -3.31 22.00
C GLY A 495 -19.16 -3.52 23.49
N ALA A 496 -19.50 -4.69 24.07
CA ALA A 496 -19.45 -4.91 25.53
C ALA A 496 -18.05 -4.74 26.16
N ARG A 497 -16.99 -4.87 25.37
CA ARG A 497 -15.58 -4.69 25.81
C ARG A 497 -14.90 -3.49 25.14
N THR A 498 -15.67 -2.65 24.48
CA THR A 498 -15.15 -1.55 23.68
C THR A 498 -15.81 -0.23 24.11
N LYS A 499 -15.33 0.91 23.58
CA LYS A 499 -15.93 2.22 23.88
C LYS A 499 -17.15 2.51 23.00
N ASN A 500 -17.34 1.71 21.97
CA ASN A 500 -18.37 1.89 20.96
C ASN A 500 -19.57 0.97 21.24
N ALA A 501 -20.72 1.32 20.68
CA ALA A 501 -21.91 0.49 20.77
C ALA A 501 -21.85 -0.71 19.81
N ASP A 502 -22.75 -1.68 20.01
CA ASP A 502 -22.85 -2.84 19.14
C ASP A 502 -23.04 -2.44 17.68
N CYS A 503 -22.41 -3.19 16.78
CA CYS A 503 -22.48 -2.97 15.34
C CYS A 503 -23.01 -4.23 14.66
N TYR A 504 -23.88 -4.06 13.66
CA TYR A 504 -24.31 -5.15 12.79
C TYR A 504 -24.05 -4.75 11.34
N VAL A 505 -23.38 -5.62 10.58
CA VAL A 505 -23.14 -5.42 9.16
C VAL A 505 -23.84 -6.53 8.39
N ALA A 506 -24.75 -6.15 7.50
CA ALA A 506 -25.47 -7.06 6.62
C ALA A 506 -24.88 -6.96 5.22
N TYR A 507 -24.41 -8.08 4.68
CA TYR A 507 -23.84 -8.22 3.35
C TYR A 507 -24.79 -9.02 2.47
N ASN A 508 -25.26 -8.45 1.36
CA ASN A 508 -26.04 -9.15 0.34
C ASN A 508 -25.34 -9.06 -1.02
N MET A 509 -24.54 -10.09 -1.36
CA MET A 509 -23.94 -10.25 -2.68
C MET A 509 -24.79 -11.12 -3.61
N HIS A 510 -26.04 -11.41 -3.25
CA HIS A 510 -26.99 -12.08 -4.13
C HIS A 510 -27.56 -11.09 -5.15
N TRP A 511 -28.09 -11.61 -6.26
CA TRP A 511 -28.89 -10.83 -7.24
C TRP A 511 -30.37 -10.70 -6.86
N LEU A 512 -30.74 -11.14 -5.65
CA LEU A 512 -32.09 -11.03 -5.10
C LEU A 512 -32.02 -10.23 -3.80
N GLU A 513 -33.14 -9.64 -3.43
CA GLU A 513 -33.31 -9.02 -2.12
C GLU A 513 -33.43 -10.12 -1.05
N HIS A 514 -32.89 -9.83 0.15
CA HIS A 514 -32.95 -10.73 1.30
C HIS A 514 -33.36 -9.97 2.56
N VAL A 515 -34.02 -10.68 3.49
CA VAL A 515 -34.44 -10.13 4.79
C VAL A 515 -33.63 -10.79 5.89
N PHE A 516 -32.87 -10.00 6.63
CA PHE A 516 -32.03 -10.46 7.73
C PHE A 516 -32.75 -10.29 9.06
N ALA A 517 -32.79 -11.33 9.88
CA ALA A 517 -33.21 -11.19 11.26
C ALA A 517 -32.08 -10.56 12.09
N LEU A 518 -32.41 -9.47 12.79
CA LEU A 518 -31.49 -8.74 13.66
C LEU A 518 -31.53 -9.29 15.08
N PRO A 519 -30.39 -9.37 15.79
CA PRO A 519 -30.35 -9.69 17.21
C PRO A 519 -31.18 -8.68 18.02
N ALA A 520 -31.89 -9.19 19.04
CA ALA A 520 -32.66 -8.35 19.94
C ALA A 520 -31.72 -7.53 20.84
N LEU A 521 -31.93 -6.22 20.87
CA LEU A 521 -31.21 -5.30 21.76
C LEU A 521 -31.87 -5.19 23.14
N PRO A 522 -31.13 -4.76 24.17
CA PRO A 522 -31.70 -4.43 25.48
C PRO A 522 -32.81 -3.38 25.38
N LYS A 523 -33.73 -3.39 26.36
CA LYS A 523 -34.83 -2.43 26.43
C LYS A 523 -34.31 -0.99 26.42
N GLY A 524 -34.88 -0.14 25.56
CA GLY A 524 -34.50 1.28 25.42
C GLY A 524 -33.42 1.55 24.37
N TYR A 525 -32.90 0.51 23.71
CA TYR A 525 -31.98 0.61 22.58
C TYR A 525 -32.66 0.20 21.28
N GLY A 526 -32.16 0.74 20.17
CA GLY A 526 -32.60 0.41 18.81
C GLY A 526 -31.45 0.43 17.82
N TRP A 527 -31.60 -0.34 16.75
CA TRP A 527 -30.76 -0.34 15.58
C TRP A 527 -30.98 0.92 14.75
N TYR A 528 -29.89 1.60 14.46
CA TYR A 528 -29.83 2.75 13.57
C TYR A 528 -29.01 2.40 12.33
N VAL A 529 -29.52 2.76 11.14
CA VAL A 529 -28.75 2.69 9.91
C VAL A 529 -27.66 3.75 9.94
N ARG A 530 -26.41 3.32 9.76
CA ARG A 530 -25.22 4.18 9.69
C ARG A 530 -24.68 4.33 8.28
N ALA A 531 -24.77 3.29 7.47
CA ALA A 531 -24.28 3.34 6.10
C ALA A 531 -25.04 2.37 5.20
N THR A 532 -25.17 2.73 3.91
CA THR A 532 -25.72 1.86 2.87
C THR A 532 -24.90 1.98 1.60
N THR A 533 -24.86 0.95 0.75
CA THR A 533 -24.14 0.96 -0.55
C THR A 533 -24.52 2.14 -1.46
N ASP A 534 -25.80 2.52 -1.49
CA ASP A 534 -26.30 3.58 -2.37
C ASP A 534 -26.04 4.99 -1.83
N ARG A 535 -26.02 5.16 -0.50
CA ARG A 535 -25.89 6.48 0.17
C ARG A 535 -24.52 6.71 0.84
N GLY A 536 -23.70 5.69 1.01
CA GLY A 536 -22.45 5.75 1.78
C GLY A 536 -22.69 5.89 3.28
N ILE A 537 -21.74 6.50 4.01
CA ILE A 537 -21.89 6.86 5.43
C ILE A 537 -22.90 8.01 5.57
N LEU A 538 -23.92 7.82 6.39
CA LEU A 538 -24.94 8.83 6.68
C LEU A 538 -24.43 9.85 7.69
N ASP A 539 -24.72 11.14 7.46
CA ASP A 539 -24.36 12.22 8.41
C ASP A 539 -25.16 12.13 9.71
N TYR A 540 -26.40 11.65 9.63
CA TYR A 540 -27.26 11.39 10.77
C TYR A 540 -27.77 9.94 10.72
N PRO A 541 -27.64 9.18 11.82
CA PRO A 541 -28.19 7.84 11.88
C PRO A 541 -29.71 7.85 11.75
N GLU A 542 -30.25 6.89 11.00
CA GLU A 542 -31.70 6.74 10.83
C GLU A 542 -32.19 5.55 11.66
N LEU A 543 -33.15 5.77 12.58
CA LEU A 543 -33.74 4.67 13.35
C LEU A 543 -34.44 3.69 12.41
N LEU A 544 -34.06 2.41 12.47
CA LEU A 544 -34.67 1.38 11.65
C LEU A 544 -36.13 1.18 12.05
N LYS A 545 -37.04 1.11 11.07
CA LYS A 545 -38.48 0.99 11.35
C LYS A 545 -38.85 -0.34 12.01
N ASP A 546 -38.33 -1.44 11.48
CA ASP A 546 -38.46 -2.77 12.07
C ASP A 546 -37.19 -3.12 12.82
N GLN A 547 -37.26 -3.16 14.15
CA GLN A 547 -36.12 -3.42 15.03
C GLN A 547 -35.72 -4.91 15.09
N ARG A 548 -36.43 -5.79 14.38
CA ARG A 548 -36.17 -7.23 14.34
C ARG A 548 -35.71 -7.71 12.97
N LYS A 549 -35.91 -6.93 11.91
CA LYS A 549 -35.63 -7.33 10.54
C LYS A 549 -35.06 -6.19 9.71
N ALA A 550 -34.09 -6.50 8.85
CA ALA A 550 -33.52 -5.59 7.88
C ALA A 550 -33.70 -6.14 6.45
N GLU A 551 -34.39 -5.39 5.60
CA GLU A 551 -34.53 -5.71 4.17
C GLU A 551 -33.36 -5.10 3.39
N LEU A 552 -32.63 -5.93 2.66
CA LEU A 552 -31.47 -5.53 1.87
C LEU A 552 -31.71 -5.83 0.39
N LYS A 553 -31.50 -4.81 -0.45
CA LYS A 553 -31.53 -4.95 -1.90
C LYS A 553 -30.42 -5.87 -2.39
N GLU A 554 -30.54 -6.35 -3.62
CA GLU A 554 -29.46 -7.08 -4.29
C GLU A 554 -28.17 -6.26 -4.32
N ARG A 555 -27.03 -6.96 -4.22
CA ARG A 555 -25.68 -6.35 -4.33
C ARG A 555 -25.48 -5.14 -3.41
N SER A 556 -25.90 -5.26 -2.15
CA SER A 556 -25.82 -4.17 -1.18
C SER A 556 -25.27 -4.61 0.18
N ILE A 557 -24.73 -3.64 0.91
CA ILE A 557 -24.24 -3.76 2.27
C ILE A 557 -24.89 -2.64 3.09
N VAL A 558 -25.32 -2.97 4.30
CA VAL A 558 -25.85 -2.01 5.26
C VAL A 558 -25.16 -2.18 6.60
N VAL A 559 -24.74 -1.07 7.19
CA VAL A 559 -24.12 -1.01 8.52
C VAL A 559 -25.12 -0.41 9.49
N PHE A 560 -25.30 -1.07 10.63
CA PHE A 560 -26.15 -0.64 11.73
C PHE A 560 -25.35 -0.49 13.01
N THR A 561 -25.73 0.46 13.88
CA THR A 561 -25.26 0.51 15.26
C THR A 561 -26.43 0.50 16.23
N ALA A 562 -26.19 -0.02 17.43
CA ALA A 562 -27.15 0.03 18.52
C ALA A 562 -27.01 1.34 19.29
N ASP A 563 -28.07 2.14 19.41
CA ASP A 563 -28.05 3.37 20.21
C ASP A 563 -29.32 3.48 21.05
N ARG A 564 -29.30 4.34 22.09
CA ARG A 564 -30.50 4.61 22.88
C ARG A 564 -31.56 5.26 22.01
N ILE A 565 -32.78 4.73 22.08
CA ILE A 565 -33.92 5.33 21.39
C ILE A 565 -34.22 6.66 22.07
N VAL A 566 -33.91 7.75 21.36
CA VAL A 566 -34.34 9.08 21.77
C VAL A 566 -35.78 9.24 21.32
N GLU A 567 -36.72 9.19 22.27
CA GLU A 567 -38.09 9.63 22.00
C GLU A 567 -38.03 11.13 21.70
N VAL A 568 -38.06 11.49 20.42
CA VAL A 568 -38.40 12.85 20.05
C VAL A 568 -39.87 13.00 20.40
N GLU A 569 -40.16 13.65 21.54
CA GLU A 569 -41.48 14.21 21.80
C GLU A 569 -41.84 15.07 20.58
N THR A 570 -42.66 14.51 19.71
CA THR A 570 -43.27 15.23 18.61
C THR A 570 -44.27 16.16 19.27
N LYS A 571 -43.81 17.35 19.68
CA LYS A 571 -44.68 18.51 19.81
C LYS A 571 -45.28 18.74 18.42
N LYS A 572 -46.44 18.13 18.20
CA LYS A 572 -47.40 18.52 17.17
C LYS A 572 -47.58 20.03 17.31
N ASN A 573 -46.96 20.78 16.41
CA ASN A 573 -47.43 22.13 16.13
C ASN A 573 -48.87 21.98 15.65
N GLU A 574 -49.76 22.54 16.44
CA GLU A 574 -51.18 22.67 16.15
C GLU A 574 -51.36 23.28 14.77
N SER A 575 -52.12 22.58 13.95
CA SER A 575 -52.80 23.13 12.80
C SER A 575 -53.67 24.32 13.24
N ILE A 576 -53.14 25.53 13.09
CA ILE A 576 -53.94 26.74 12.94
C ILE A 576 -54.66 26.59 11.60
N THR A 577 -55.86 26.04 11.68
CA THR A 577 -56.81 26.01 10.57
C THR A 577 -57.66 27.26 10.69
N THR A 578 -57.44 28.17 9.74
CA THR A 578 -58.29 29.30 9.37
C THR A 578 -59.73 28.86 9.09
N LEU A 579 -60.68 29.38 9.87
CA LEU A 579 -62.14 29.47 9.63
C LEU A 579 -62.64 30.50 10.67
N THR A 580 -63.28 31.65 10.41
CA THR A 580 -64.13 32.12 9.31
C THR A 580 -64.28 33.64 9.42
N ASP A 581 -64.13 34.37 8.31
CA ASP A 581 -64.81 35.65 8.08
C ASP A 581 -66.00 35.36 7.15
N ASP A 582 -67.24 35.58 7.62
CA ASP A 582 -68.29 36.28 6.87
C ASP A 582 -69.55 36.51 7.73
N GLN A 583 -69.84 37.81 7.94
CA GLN A 583 -71.14 38.50 7.99
C GLN A 583 -72.25 38.09 8.97
N SER A 584 -72.63 39.02 9.85
CA SER A 584 -73.84 39.86 9.71
C SER A 584 -74.19 40.63 10.99
N SER A 585 -74.65 41.88 10.79
CA SER A 585 -75.29 42.84 11.72
C SER A 585 -74.38 43.90 12.36
#